data_AF-A0A5E5PNF2-F1
#
_entry.id   AF-A0A5E5PNF2-F1
#
_cell.length_a   1.000
_cell.length_b   1.000
_cell.length_c   1.000
_cell.angle_alpha   90.00
_cell.angle_beta   90.00
_cell.angle_gamma   90.00
#
_symmetry.space_group_name_H-M   'P 1'
#
loop_
_entity.id
_entity.type
_entity.pdbx_description
1 polymer ?
#
loop_
_entity_poly.entity_id
_entity_poly.type
_entity_poly.pdbx_seq_one_letter_code
_entity_poly.pdbx_strand_id
1 'polypeptide(L)'
;MTEYEKIDESSWHTFGKDILRNKGSEEQINFLQACRNSKDDFLNYLKEKLLSNEGVIIKGETVFFNYKFTEAEFRFPPRDTQEIIWGVFGKITKENMGSCGFWGYIIIQMIQHDCITPDYLASNLNGVNETGIYMLDSAITSDDNKKVDDCVRRILRSMGNPAPRGKRIVFNDFYLGKAYWRWNWANKMSNEIDLSLEEILNTLDEKGYTEFYQAMHTGGGKSYISQTNILGGLLLFLHKNPETLVKNIKKIIDIISYLSVWKAIEIQSPELNKQEIQMIANNL
;
A
#
# COMPACT_ATOMS: atom_id res chain seq x y z
N MET A 1 10.36 16.50 -16.71
CA MET A 1 9.77 15.55 -15.74
C MET A 1 10.94 14.95 -14.98
N THR A 2 10.95 15.02 -13.65
CA THR A 2 12.03 14.43 -12.85
C THR A 2 11.85 12.90 -12.82
N GLU A 3 12.90 12.17 -13.16
CA GLU A 3 12.94 10.71 -13.06
C GLU A 3 13.45 10.30 -11.68
N TYR A 4 12.83 9.28 -11.09
CA TYR A 4 13.20 8.76 -9.77
C TYR A 4 13.65 7.30 -9.87
N GLU A 5 14.55 6.91 -8.99
CA GLU A 5 15.05 5.53 -8.95
C GLU A 5 13.93 4.54 -8.64
N LYS A 6 13.93 3.42 -9.38
CA LYS A 6 12.96 2.34 -9.20
C LYS A 6 13.57 1.00 -9.61
N ILE A 7 13.07 -0.08 -9.02
CA ILE A 7 13.34 -1.43 -9.49
C ILE A 7 12.57 -1.65 -10.80
N ASP A 8 13.17 -2.31 -11.77
CA ASP A 8 12.48 -2.77 -12.98
C ASP A 8 11.28 -3.66 -12.59
N GLU A 9 10.09 -3.32 -13.10
CA GLU A 9 8.83 -3.99 -12.71
C GLU A 9 8.84 -5.48 -13.06
N SER A 10 9.50 -5.85 -14.16
CA SER A 10 9.61 -7.25 -14.61
C SER A 10 10.47 -8.06 -13.64
N SER A 11 11.62 -7.51 -13.28
CA SER A 11 12.54 -8.08 -12.30
C SER A 11 11.88 -8.18 -10.92
N TRP A 12 11.16 -7.14 -10.51
CA TRP A 12 10.45 -7.09 -9.24
C TRP A 12 9.35 -8.15 -9.16
N HIS A 13 8.53 -8.27 -10.20
CA HIS A 13 7.47 -9.29 -10.29
C HIS A 13 8.03 -10.71 -10.33
N THR A 14 9.14 -10.92 -11.04
CA THR A 14 9.80 -12.22 -11.17
C THR A 14 10.33 -12.69 -9.83
N PHE A 15 11.06 -11.83 -9.10
CA PHE A 15 11.52 -12.10 -7.74
C PHE A 15 10.38 -12.57 -6.82
N GLY A 16 9.25 -11.86 -6.82
CA GLY A 16 8.09 -12.24 -6.03
C GLY A 16 7.46 -13.57 -6.45
N LYS A 17 7.43 -13.87 -7.75
CA LYS A 17 6.94 -15.16 -8.26
C LYS A 17 7.85 -16.33 -7.87
N ASP A 18 9.15 -16.14 -7.94
CA ASP A 18 10.13 -17.19 -7.68
C ASP A 18 10.08 -17.63 -6.21
N ILE A 19 10.05 -16.67 -5.28
CA ILE A 19 9.88 -16.95 -3.85
C ILE A 19 8.54 -17.63 -3.55
N LEU A 20 7.48 -17.28 -4.28
CA LEU A 20 6.13 -17.81 -4.05
C LEU A 20 5.82 -19.10 -4.84
N ARG A 21 6.82 -19.66 -5.54
CA ARG A 21 6.64 -20.83 -6.41
C ARG A 21 6.19 -22.07 -5.63
N ASN A 22 6.83 -22.33 -4.49
CA ASN A 22 6.58 -23.50 -3.65
C ASN A 22 6.30 -23.06 -2.21
N LYS A 23 5.08 -23.32 -1.73
CA LYS A 23 4.64 -22.96 -0.37
C LYS A 23 5.38 -23.76 0.70
N GLY A 24 5.91 -23.08 1.72
CA GLY A 24 6.69 -23.70 2.79
C GLY A 24 8.06 -24.19 2.36
N SER A 25 8.57 -23.73 1.21
CA SER A 25 9.89 -24.15 0.72
C SER A 25 11.04 -23.57 1.54
N GLU A 26 12.20 -24.21 1.45
CA GLU A 26 13.44 -23.72 2.07
C GLU A 26 13.78 -22.28 1.64
N GLU A 27 13.54 -21.92 0.37
CA GLU A 27 13.70 -20.54 -0.12
C GLU A 27 12.80 -19.55 0.63
N GLN A 28 11.55 -19.94 0.92
CA GLN A 28 10.65 -19.11 1.73
C GLN A 28 11.16 -18.97 3.17
N ILE A 29 11.63 -20.06 3.77
CA ILE A 29 12.19 -20.03 5.12
C ILE A 29 13.45 -19.16 5.18
N ASN A 30 14.36 -19.28 4.21
CA ASN A 30 15.57 -18.46 4.10
C ASN A 30 15.22 -16.97 3.95
N PHE A 31 14.22 -16.64 3.14
CA PHE A 31 13.72 -15.26 3.02
C PHE A 31 13.17 -14.71 4.35
N LEU A 32 12.36 -15.50 5.06
CA LEU A 32 11.83 -15.11 6.37
C LEU A 32 12.95 -14.95 7.41
N GLN A 33 13.94 -15.84 7.43
CA GLN A 33 15.10 -15.76 8.32
C GLN A 33 15.95 -14.52 8.03
N ALA A 34 16.23 -14.21 6.76
CA ALA A 34 16.94 -13.00 6.38
C ALA A 34 16.19 -11.74 6.87
N CYS A 35 14.87 -11.72 6.72
CA CYS A 35 14.01 -10.65 7.22
C CYS A 35 14.01 -10.56 8.76
N ARG A 36 14.20 -11.68 9.46
CA ARG A 36 14.16 -11.79 10.93
C ARG A 36 15.48 -11.47 11.62
N ASN A 37 16.61 -11.74 10.98
CA ASN A 37 17.92 -11.71 11.63
C ASN A 37 18.47 -10.30 11.80
N SER A 38 18.70 -9.60 10.68
CA SER A 38 19.31 -8.28 10.70
C SER A 38 19.03 -7.51 9.41
N LYS A 39 19.25 -6.18 9.47
CA LYS A 39 19.27 -5.32 8.29
C LYS A 39 20.23 -5.85 7.22
N ASP A 40 21.44 -6.20 7.63
CA ASP A 40 22.50 -6.59 6.70
C ASP A 40 22.18 -7.91 6.02
N ASP A 41 21.66 -8.90 6.76
CA ASP A 41 21.24 -10.18 6.18
C ASP A 41 20.11 -10.01 5.16
N PHE A 42 19.12 -9.17 5.47
CA PHE A 42 18.03 -8.90 4.56
C PHE A 42 18.49 -8.17 3.29
N LEU A 43 19.33 -7.14 3.43
CA LEU A 43 19.87 -6.40 2.28
C LEU A 43 20.79 -7.27 1.43
N ASN A 44 21.60 -8.15 2.05
CA ASN A 44 22.43 -9.12 1.34
C ASN A 44 21.57 -10.13 0.57
N TYR A 45 20.50 -10.65 1.19
CA TYR A 45 19.55 -11.53 0.51
C TYR A 45 18.96 -10.86 -0.73
N LEU A 46 18.48 -9.62 -0.61
CA LEU A 46 17.94 -8.87 -1.76
C LEU A 46 19.02 -8.59 -2.81
N LYS A 47 20.25 -8.29 -2.38
CA LYS A 47 21.36 -8.07 -3.31
C LYS A 47 21.65 -9.32 -4.14
N GLU A 48 21.67 -10.49 -3.52
CA GLU A 48 21.95 -11.76 -4.19
C GLU A 48 20.80 -12.23 -5.08
N LYS A 49 19.55 -12.07 -4.63
CA LYS A 49 18.36 -12.68 -5.27
C LYS A 49 17.61 -11.74 -6.20
N LEU A 50 17.82 -10.43 -6.10
CA LEU A 50 17.15 -9.42 -6.92
C LEU A 50 18.15 -8.50 -7.62
N LEU A 51 19.10 -7.91 -6.90
CA LEU A 51 19.94 -6.82 -7.42
C LEU A 51 21.26 -7.29 -8.03
N SER A 52 21.42 -8.59 -8.29
CA SER A 52 22.65 -9.18 -8.80
C SER A 52 22.95 -8.81 -10.26
N ASN A 53 21.92 -8.39 -11.00
CA ASN A 53 22.02 -8.11 -12.43
C ASN A 53 22.12 -6.60 -12.69
N GLU A 54 23.08 -6.19 -13.51
CA GLU A 54 23.15 -4.81 -14.01
C GLU A 54 21.84 -4.46 -14.75
N GLY A 55 21.26 -3.31 -14.44
CA GLY A 55 20.02 -2.83 -15.05
C GLY A 55 18.73 -3.16 -14.29
N VAL A 56 18.79 -3.86 -13.15
CA VAL A 56 17.61 -4.07 -12.28
C VAL A 56 17.14 -2.76 -11.66
N ILE A 57 18.05 -1.85 -11.33
CA ILE A 57 17.72 -0.49 -10.90
C ILE A 57 17.72 0.44 -12.11
N ILE A 58 16.57 1.06 -12.36
CA ILE A 58 16.41 2.13 -13.33
C ILE A 58 16.90 3.43 -12.67
N LYS A 59 17.88 4.08 -13.30
CA LYS A 59 18.52 5.30 -12.79
C LYS A 59 17.51 6.45 -12.64
N GLY A 60 17.74 7.32 -11.67
CA GLY A 60 16.94 8.50 -11.38
C GLY A 60 17.41 9.20 -10.11
N GLU A 61 16.59 10.09 -9.56
CA GLU A 61 16.81 10.70 -8.24
C GLU A 61 16.34 9.77 -7.12
N THR A 62 17.12 9.71 -6.03
CA THR A 62 16.77 8.99 -4.81
C THR A 62 15.88 9.84 -3.90
N VAL A 63 14.96 9.20 -3.18
CA VAL A 63 14.11 9.85 -2.17
C VAL A 63 14.46 9.32 -0.80
N PHE A 64 14.56 10.22 0.19
CA PHE A 64 15.01 9.89 1.53
C PHE A 64 14.04 10.36 2.61
N PHE A 65 13.95 9.59 3.69
CA PHE A 65 13.24 9.95 4.91
C PHE A 65 14.21 10.32 6.01
N ASN A 66 14.15 11.56 6.48
CA ASN A 66 14.87 11.95 7.70
C ASN A 66 14.02 11.68 8.96
N TYR A 67 13.47 10.46 9.06
CA TYR A 67 12.60 10.05 10.16
C TYR A 67 12.68 8.54 10.38
N LYS A 68 12.83 8.14 11.65
CA LYS A 68 12.80 6.73 12.05
C LYS A 68 11.41 6.38 12.57
N PHE A 69 10.73 5.51 11.85
CA PHE A 69 9.38 5.07 12.19
C PHE A 69 9.44 3.95 13.23
N THR A 70 8.49 3.97 14.15
CA THR A 70 8.12 2.79 14.93
C THR A 70 7.34 1.80 14.06
N GLU A 71 7.27 0.53 14.49
CA GLU A 71 6.44 -0.47 13.79
C GLU A 71 4.96 -0.06 13.74
N ALA A 72 4.47 0.58 14.80
CA ALA A 72 3.09 1.07 14.88
C ALA A 72 2.84 2.18 13.84
N GLU A 73 3.75 3.14 13.72
CA GLU A 73 3.67 4.20 12.70
C GLU A 73 3.85 3.65 11.29
N PHE A 74 4.68 2.63 11.10
CA PHE A 74 4.81 1.97 9.80
C PHE A 74 3.48 1.31 9.39
N ARG A 75 2.81 0.59 10.30
CA ARG A 75 1.52 -0.08 10.04
C ARG A 75 0.35 0.88 9.89
N PHE A 76 0.25 1.81 10.83
CA PHE A 76 -0.86 2.75 10.96
C PHE A 76 -0.29 4.16 11.13
N PRO A 77 0.18 4.80 10.05
CA PRO A 77 0.75 6.13 10.12
C PRO A 77 -0.26 7.11 10.77
N PRO A 78 0.00 7.64 11.98
CA PRO A 78 -0.82 8.71 12.54
C PRO A 78 -0.68 9.97 11.69
N ARG A 79 -1.50 10.99 11.97
CA ARG A 79 -1.55 12.21 11.15
C ARG A 79 -0.16 12.83 10.94
N ASP A 80 0.61 12.99 12.01
CA ASP A 80 1.94 13.60 11.96
C ASP A 80 2.90 12.81 11.06
N THR A 81 2.85 11.48 11.15
CA THR A 81 3.61 10.59 10.26
C THR A 81 3.16 10.72 8.81
N GLN A 82 1.86 10.84 8.54
CA GLN A 82 1.36 11.06 7.18
C GLN A 82 1.82 12.42 6.61
N GLU A 83 1.95 13.45 7.46
CA GLU A 83 2.48 14.75 7.07
C GLU A 83 3.94 14.66 6.66
N ILE A 84 4.77 13.94 7.42
CA ILE A 84 6.17 13.65 7.07
C ILE A 84 6.25 12.94 5.72
N ILE A 85 5.42 11.90 5.53
CA ILE A 85 5.34 11.15 4.27
C ILE A 85 4.95 12.06 3.11
N TRP A 86 3.99 12.95 3.31
CA TRP A 86 3.57 13.91 2.29
C TRP A 86 4.63 14.97 2.02
N GLY A 87 5.34 15.47 3.02
CA GLY A 87 6.42 16.45 2.85
C GLY A 87 7.53 15.92 1.94
N VAL A 88 7.80 14.62 2.01
CA VAL A 88 8.77 13.92 1.16
C VAL A 88 8.21 13.67 -0.25
N PHE A 89 6.99 13.17 -0.37
CA PHE A 89 6.46 12.69 -1.65
C PHE A 89 5.56 13.65 -2.42
N GLY A 90 5.05 14.71 -1.80
CA GLY A 90 4.05 15.61 -2.39
C GLY A 90 4.55 16.35 -3.65
N LYS A 91 5.87 16.34 -3.89
CA LYS A 91 6.51 16.94 -5.07
C LYS A 91 6.85 15.92 -6.17
N ILE A 92 6.66 14.63 -5.90
CA ILE A 92 6.98 13.56 -6.86
C ILE A 92 5.81 13.37 -7.81
N THR A 93 6.14 13.10 -9.08
CA THR A 93 5.11 12.88 -10.10
C THR A 93 4.33 11.60 -9.81
N LYS A 94 3.04 11.60 -10.15
CA LYS A 94 2.13 10.51 -9.78
C LYS A 94 2.47 9.19 -10.47
N GLU A 95 3.08 9.26 -11.65
CA GLU A 95 3.49 8.10 -12.45
C GLU A 95 4.51 7.25 -11.67
N ASN A 96 5.43 7.90 -10.95
CA ASN A 96 6.39 7.20 -10.09
C ASN A 96 5.70 6.61 -8.85
N MET A 97 4.78 7.36 -8.23
CA MET A 97 3.96 6.88 -7.11
C MET A 97 3.04 5.71 -7.50
N GLY A 98 2.83 5.50 -8.80
CA GLY A 98 2.11 4.40 -9.38
C GLY A 98 2.92 3.12 -9.62
N SER A 99 4.25 3.21 -9.56
CA SER A 99 5.15 2.09 -9.81
C SER A 99 5.36 1.24 -8.55
N CYS A 100 5.16 -0.07 -8.68
CA CYS A 100 5.48 -1.04 -7.62
C CYS A 100 6.98 -1.12 -7.38
N GLY A 101 7.78 -1.01 -8.46
CA GLY A 101 9.24 -0.98 -8.38
C GLY A 101 9.78 0.28 -7.69
N PHE A 102 9.09 1.42 -7.81
CA PHE A 102 9.41 2.62 -7.04
C PHE A 102 9.20 2.39 -5.55
N TRP A 103 8.06 1.84 -5.15
CA TRP A 103 7.80 1.54 -3.73
C TRP A 103 8.72 0.48 -3.14
N GLY A 104 9.07 -0.55 -3.92
CA GLY A 104 10.08 -1.53 -3.52
C GLY A 104 11.44 -0.88 -3.29
N TYR A 105 11.85 0.01 -4.20
CA TYR A 105 13.07 0.78 -4.03
C TYR A 105 13.04 1.64 -2.76
N ILE A 106 11.96 2.39 -2.54
CA ILE A 106 11.78 3.22 -1.33
C ILE A 106 11.90 2.40 -0.05
N ILE A 107 11.26 1.23 0.04
CA ILE A 107 11.33 0.39 1.25
C ILE A 107 12.75 -0.12 1.48
N ILE A 108 13.45 -0.53 0.43
CA ILE A 108 14.87 -0.91 0.54
C ILE A 108 15.71 0.27 1.05
N GLN A 109 15.49 1.48 0.54
CA GLN A 109 16.18 2.67 1.02
C GLN A 109 15.85 2.99 2.48
N MET A 110 14.59 2.90 2.89
CA MET A 110 14.18 3.10 4.27
C MET A 110 14.85 2.10 5.22
N ILE A 111 15.05 0.85 4.80
CA ILE A 111 15.78 -0.15 5.58
C ILE A 111 17.28 0.18 5.59
N GLN A 112 17.88 0.45 4.42
CA GLN A 112 19.30 0.78 4.27
C GLN A 112 19.71 1.95 5.15
N HIS A 113 18.82 2.94 5.28
CA HIS A 113 19.02 4.16 6.05
C HIS A 113 18.37 4.15 7.44
N ASP A 114 18.06 2.97 7.99
CA ASP A 114 17.58 2.80 9.38
C ASP A 114 16.28 3.57 9.72
N CYS A 115 15.47 3.90 8.71
CA CYS A 115 14.15 4.50 8.89
C CYS A 115 13.14 3.47 9.41
N ILE A 116 13.26 2.21 8.97
CA ILE A 116 12.50 1.05 9.46
C ILE A 116 13.42 -0.16 9.60
N THR A 117 12.97 -1.20 10.31
CA THR A 117 13.64 -2.50 10.33
C THR A 117 12.90 -3.50 9.43
N PRO A 118 13.58 -4.53 8.88
CA PRO A 118 12.96 -5.48 7.96
C PRO A 118 11.76 -6.23 8.56
N ASP A 119 11.81 -6.54 9.86
CA ASP A 119 10.75 -7.31 10.53
C ASP A 119 9.39 -6.60 10.49
N TYR A 120 9.36 -5.25 10.44
CA TYR A 120 8.12 -4.48 10.32
C TYR A 120 7.30 -4.87 9.10
N LEU A 121 7.94 -5.38 8.04
CA LEU A 121 7.28 -5.83 6.81
C LEU A 121 6.34 -7.03 7.03
N ALA A 122 6.57 -7.83 8.08
CA ALA A 122 5.77 -9.01 8.43
C ALA A 122 4.58 -8.70 9.37
N SER A 123 4.48 -7.48 9.85
CA SER A 123 3.52 -7.07 10.88
C SER A 123 2.05 -7.18 10.41
N ASN A 124 1.16 -7.68 11.26
CA ASN A 124 -0.27 -7.87 10.93
C ASN A 124 -1.10 -6.60 11.21
N LEU A 125 -2.08 -6.34 10.35
CA LEU A 125 -3.09 -5.29 10.55
C LEU A 125 -4.13 -5.65 11.62
N ASN A 126 -4.49 -6.94 11.73
CA ASN A 126 -5.63 -7.36 12.55
C ASN A 126 -5.23 -7.82 13.96
N GLY A 127 -3.93 -7.90 14.25
CA GLY A 127 -3.40 -8.35 15.53
C GLY A 127 -2.84 -7.20 16.34
N VAL A 128 -3.57 -6.78 17.38
CA VAL A 128 -3.11 -5.72 18.33
C VAL A 128 -1.77 -6.10 18.99
N ASN A 129 -1.47 -7.41 19.09
CA ASN A 129 -0.26 -7.96 19.71
C ASN A 129 0.64 -8.77 18.75
N GLU A 130 0.41 -8.71 17.44
CA GLU A 130 1.17 -9.50 16.45
C GLU A 130 2.23 -8.64 15.76
N THR A 131 3.37 -8.44 16.44
CA THR A 131 4.53 -7.74 15.88
C THR A 131 5.14 -8.50 14.71
N GLY A 132 5.91 -7.81 13.87
CA GLY A 132 6.67 -8.38 12.77
C GLY A 132 7.54 -9.55 13.21
N ILE A 133 8.29 -9.38 14.30
CA ILE A 133 9.09 -10.43 14.93
C ILE A 133 8.24 -11.64 15.31
N TYR A 134 7.11 -11.44 15.99
CA TYR A 134 6.23 -12.54 16.36
C TYR A 134 5.71 -13.29 15.14
N MET A 135 5.28 -12.56 14.10
CA MET A 135 4.78 -13.15 12.85
C MET A 135 5.86 -13.95 12.11
N LEU A 136 7.11 -13.48 12.14
CA LEU A 136 8.26 -14.17 11.56
C LEU A 136 8.59 -15.44 12.34
N ASP A 137 8.78 -15.34 13.66
CA ASP A 137 9.11 -16.48 14.51
C ASP A 137 8.02 -17.56 14.41
N SER A 138 6.76 -17.14 14.47
CA SER A 138 5.60 -18.02 14.37
C SER A 138 5.47 -18.71 13.01
N ALA A 139 5.99 -18.11 11.94
CA ALA A 139 6.00 -18.71 10.60
C ALA A 139 7.22 -19.61 10.38
N ILE A 140 8.41 -19.19 10.81
CA ILE A 140 9.67 -19.93 10.63
C ILE A 140 9.62 -21.28 11.37
N THR A 141 9.02 -21.33 12.56
CA THR A 141 8.94 -22.57 13.36
C THR A 141 7.67 -23.38 13.12
N SER A 142 6.89 -23.05 12.08
CA SER A 142 5.60 -23.66 11.82
C SER A 142 5.70 -24.80 10.81
N ASP A 143 5.09 -25.94 11.12
CA ASP A 143 4.88 -27.04 10.17
C ASP A 143 3.76 -26.73 9.15
N ASP A 144 2.97 -25.68 9.38
CA ASP A 144 1.96 -25.21 8.42
C ASP A 144 2.60 -24.39 7.28
N ASN A 145 2.80 -25.05 6.13
CA ASN A 145 3.30 -24.44 4.90
C ASN A 145 2.47 -23.24 4.42
N LYS A 146 1.17 -23.18 4.74
CA LYS A 146 0.33 -22.03 4.38
C LYS A 146 0.70 -20.82 5.22
N LYS A 147 1.00 -21.00 6.50
CA LYS A 147 1.41 -19.92 7.40
C LYS A 147 2.74 -19.29 6.98
N VAL A 148 3.69 -20.12 6.55
CA VAL A 148 4.96 -19.67 5.93
C VAL A 148 4.66 -18.80 4.71
N ASP A 149 3.91 -19.35 3.74
CA ASP A 149 3.57 -18.66 2.50
C ASP A 149 2.81 -17.35 2.74
N ASP A 150 1.87 -17.32 3.68
CA ASP A 150 1.09 -16.12 4.01
C ASP A 150 1.97 -15.01 4.62
N CYS A 151 2.97 -15.37 5.44
CA CYS A 151 3.94 -14.42 6.00
C CYS A 151 4.87 -13.84 4.91
N VAL A 152 5.40 -14.70 4.03
CA VAL A 152 6.20 -14.27 2.86
C VAL A 152 5.42 -13.32 1.97
N ARG A 153 4.18 -13.68 1.62
CA ARG A 153 3.32 -12.82 0.80
C ARG A 153 3.07 -11.48 1.47
N ARG A 154 3.00 -11.42 2.79
CA ARG A 154 2.79 -10.17 3.52
C ARG A 154 4.00 -9.26 3.38
N ILE A 155 5.20 -9.77 3.63
CA ILE A 155 6.46 -9.01 3.46
C ILE A 155 6.56 -8.47 2.04
N LEU A 156 6.34 -9.34 1.03
CA LEU A 156 6.36 -8.93 -0.39
C LEU A 156 5.37 -7.79 -0.68
N ARG A 157 4.16 -7.83 -0.12
CA ARG A 157 3.17 -6.75 -0.27
C ARG A 157 3.57 -5.47 0.44
N SER A 158 4.11 -5.57 1.65
CA SER A 158 4.67 -4.45 2.42
C SER A 158 5.85 -3.79 1.70
N MET A 159 6.53 -4.51 0.79
CA MET A 159 7.57 -3.99 -0.08
C MET A 159 7.07 -3.49 -1.42
N GLY A 160 5.76 -3.48 -1.71
CA GLY A 160 5.30 -3.03 -3.02
C GLY A 160 5.29 -4.11 -4.11
N ASN A 161 5.51 -5.40 -3.81
CA ASN A 161 5.67 -6.44 -4.84
C ASN A 161 4.31 -6.99 -5.35
N PRO A 162 4.03 -6.92 -6.67
CA PRO A 162 2.72 -7.27 -7.23
C PRO A 162 2.43 -8.79 -7.31
N ALA A 163 3.40 -9.67 -7.03
CA ALA A 163 3.21 -11.10 -7.21
C ALA A 163 2.34 -11.74 -6.11
N PRO A 164 1.50 -12.74 -6.43
CA PRO A 164 1.02 -13.12 -7.76
C PRO A 164 -0.30 -12.42 -8.12
N ARG A 165 -0.89 -11.65 -7.19
CA ARG A 165 -2.28 -11.18 -7.29
C ARG A 165 -2.42 -9.80 -7.96
N GLY A 166 -1.32 -9.26 -8.48
CA GLY A 166 -1.26 -7.98 -9.20
C GLY A 166 -1.16 -6.75 -8.29
N LYS A 167 -1.00 -5.59 -8.93
CA LYS A 167 -0.79 -4.29 -8.27
C LYS A 167 -1.89 -3.91 -7.27
N ARG A 168 -3.11 -4.47 -7.41
CA ARG A 168 -4.25 -4.31 -6.47
C ARG A 168 -3.82 -4.36 -5.03
N ILE A 169 -3.31 -5.53 -4.69
CA ILE A 169 -3.28 -6.02 -3.33
C ILE A 169 -2.08 -5.41 -2.62
N VAL A 170 -1.05 -5.06 -3.39
CA VAL A 170 0.07 -4.22 -2.98
C VAL A 170 -0.43 -2.93 -2.35
N PHE A 171 -1.09 -2.06 -3.10
CA PHE A 171 -1.52 -0.78 -2.56
C PHE A 171 -2.59 -0.90 -1.48
N ASN A 172 -3.29 -2.04 -1.43
CA ASN A 172 -4.24 -2.38 -0.38
C ASN A 172 -3.58 -2.88 0.91
N ASP A 173 -2.28 -3.19 0.92
CA ASP A 173 -1.52 -3.67 2.08
C ASP A 173 -0.22 -2.88 2.31
N PHE A 174 0.12 -1.97 1.40
CA PHE A 174 1.32 -1.14 1.42
C PHE A 174 1.07 0.18 2.15
N TYR A 175 1.50 0.26 3.41
CA TYR A 175 1.12 1.32 4.34
C TYR A 175 1.59 2.72 3.92
N LEU A 176 2.83 2.83 3.45
CA LEU A 176 3.42 4.10 3.06
C LEU A 176 2.69 4.72 1.85
N GLY A 177 2.39 3.91 0.85
CA GLY A 177 1.64 4.35 -0.33
C GLY A 177 0.19 4.70 0.03
N LYS A 178 -0.45 3.94 0.94
CA LYS A 178 -1.77 4.30 1.46
C LYS A 178 -1.76 5.68 2.12
N ALA A 179 -0.78 5.96 2.97
CA ALA A 179 -0.65 7.24 3.65
C ALA A 179 -0.47 8.40 2.66
N TYR A 180 0.44 8.25 1.69
CA TYR A 180 0.60 9.23 0.61
C TYR A 180 -0.72 9.49 -0.14
N TRP A 181 -1.40 8.43 -0.57
CA TRP A 181 -2.64 8.57 -1.32
C TRP A 181 -3.75 9.21 -0.47
N ARG A 182 -3.89 8.83 0.81
CA ARG A 182 -4.82 9.48 1.75
C ARG A 182 -4.58 10.98 1.82
N TRP A 183 -3.34 11.40 2.01
CA TRP A 183 -3.01 12.83 2.14
C TRP A 183 -3.20 13.59 0.84
N ASN A 184 -2.77 13.04 -0.30
CA ASN A 184 -2.98 13.64 -1.62
C ASN A 184 -4.47 13.91 -1.89
N TRP A 185 -5.32 12.95 -1.51
CA TRP A 185 -6.77 13.09 -1.61
C TRP A 185 -7.33 14.13 -0.64
N ALA A 186 -6.91 14.09 0.63
CA ALA A 186 -7.34 15.07 1.63
C ALA A 186 -6.96 16.50 1.20
N ASN A 187 -5.74 16.72 0.71
CA ASN A 187 -5.28 18.01 0.21
C ASN A 187 -6.09 18.49 -1.02
N LYS A 188 -6.43 17.59 -1.95
CA LYS A 188 -7.32 17.95 -3.07
C LYS A 188 -8.71 18.34 -2.58
N MET A 189 -9.28 17.58 -1.66
CA MET A 189 -10.62 17.81 -1.12
C MET A 189 -10.69 19.03 -0.19
N SER A 190 -9.65 19.33 0.58
CA SER A 190 -9.61 20.52 1.44
C SER A 190 -9.53 21.81 0.64
N ASN A 191 -8.89 21.77 -0.53
CA ASN A 191 -8.94 22.88 -1.50
C ASN A 191 -10.30 22.99 -2.21
N GLU A 192 -11.18 22.01 -2.02
CA GLU A 192 -12.53 21.96 -2.60
C GLU A 192 -13.65 22.15 -1.54
N ILE A 193 -13.39 22.00 -0.22
CA ILE A 193 -14.42 22.04 0.84
C ILE A 193 -13.89 22.53 2.22
N ASP A 194 -14.46 23.61 2.78
CA ASP A 194 -14.16 24.22 4.10
C ASP A 194 -14.54 23.30 5.31
N LEU A 195 -13.60 22.71 6.09
CA LEU A 195 -13.80 22.20 7.49
C LEU A 195 -12.46 21.86 8.23
N SER A 196 -12.50 21.68 9.57
CA SER A 196 -11.37 21.37 10.48
C SER A 196 -11.25 19.89 10.93
N LEU A 197 -10.14 19.49 11.59
CA LEU A 197 -9.82 18.10 11.99
C LEU A 197 -10.67 17.55 13.17
N GLU A 198 -11.02 18.37 14.14
CA GLU A 198 -11.67 17.92 15.39
C GLU A 198 -13.13 17.50 15.15
N GLU A 199 -13.77 18.17 14.19
CA GLU A 199 -15.12 17.86 13.69
C GLU A 199 -15.18 16.48 13.00
N ILE A 200 -14.04 15.99 12.52
CA ILE A 200 -13.93 14.70 11.82
C ILE A 200 -14.15 13.51 12.77
N LEU A 201 -13.73 13.62 14.04
CA LEU A 201 -13.64 12.48 14.97
C LEU A 201 -14.95 12.15 15.69
N ASN A 202 -15.86 13.12 15.87
CA ASN A 202 -17.11 12.94 16.63
C ASN A 202 -18.25 12.27 15.82
N THR A 203 -18.09 12.09 14.51
CA THR A 203 -19.18 11.62 13.62
C THR A 203 -19.28 10.09 13.53
N LEU A 204 -18.35 9.37 14.16
CA LEU A 204 -18.12 7.95 13.95
C LEU A 204 -18.46 7.08 15.15
N ASP A 205 -19.68 7.20 15.69
CA ASP A 205 -20.14 6.21 16.67
C ASP A 205 -20.36 4.81 16.03
N GLU A 206 -20.45 3.78 16.87
CA GLU A 206 -20.51 2.36 16.46
C GLU A 206 -21.63 2.04 15.46
N LYS A 207 -22.72 2.81 15.51
CA LYS A 207 -23.93 2.52 14.73
C LYS A 207 -23.78 2.98 13.29
N GLY A 208 -23.24 4.19 13.08
CA GLY A 208 -22.95 4.74 11.74
C GLY A 208 -21.87 3.96 10.98
N TYR A 209 -20.90 3.39 11.70
CA TYR A 209 -19.85 2.54 11.12
C TYR A 209 -20.40 1.22 10.54
N THR A 210 -21.37 0.61 11.23
CA THR A 210 -21.88 -0.74 10.92
C THR A 210 -22.73 -0.79 9.65
N GLU A 211 -23.61 0.19 9.42
CA GLU A 211 -24.44 0.24 8.20
C GLU A 211 -23.61 0.53 6.94
N PHE A 212 -22.61 1.40 7.07
CA PHE A 212 -21.70 1.75 5.99
C PHE A 212 -20.88 0.54 5.51
N TYR A 213 -20.36 -0.24 6.45
CA TYR A 213 -19.59 -1.46 6.18
C TYR A 213 -20.39 -2.47 5.34
N GLN A 214 -21.67 -2.69 5.67
CA GLN A 214 -22.51 -3.67 4.99
C GLN A 214 -22.80 -3.31 3.52
N ALA A 215 -23.04 -2.04 3.20
CA ALA A 215 -23.30 -1.58 1.83
C ALA A 215 -22.06 -1.70 0.91
N MET A 216 -20.87 -1.47 1.45
CA MET A 216 -19.60 -1.54 0.73
C MET A 216 -19.10 -2.96 0.45
N HIS A 217 -19.61 -3.97 1.18
CA HIS A 217 -19.18 -5.36 1.06
C HIS A 217 -20.16 -6.27 0.31
N THR A 218 -21.46 -5.96 0.30
CA THR A 218 -22.48 -6.81 -0.36
C THR A 218 -22.75 -6.46 -1.83
N GLY A 219 -22.28 -5.30 -2.32
CA GLY A 219 -22.54 -4.78 -3.67
C GLY A 219 -21.50 -5.10 -4.77
N GLY A 220 -20.84 -6.25 -4.75
CA GLY A 220 -20.10 -6.76 -5.93
C GLY A 220 -18.59 -6.49 -6.03
N GLY A 221 -17.91 -6.01 -4.99
CA GLY A 221 -16.44 -6.22 -4.84
C GLY A 221 -15.50 -5.58 -5.89
N LYS A 222 -15.86 -4.43 -6.49
CA LYS A 222 -15.12 -3.83 -7.64
C LYS A 222 -14.26 -2.57 -7.33
N SER A 223 -13.61 -2.43 -6.16
CA SER A 223 -12.52 -1.42 -6.03
C SER A 223 -11.42 -1.83 -5.06
N TYR A 224 -10.20 -1.37 -5.32
CA TYR A 224 -8.94 -2.12 -5.15
C TYR A 224 -8.00 -1.59 -4.04
N ILE A 225 -8.10 -0.34 -3.57
CA ILE A 225 -7.08 0.30 -2.67
C ILE A 225 -7.72 1.21 -1.60
N SER A 226 -9.03 1.39 -1.72
CA SER A 226 -9.71 2.59 -1.28
C SER A 226 -10.77 2.30 -0.24
N GLN A 227 -11.04 1.05 0.14
CA GLN A 227 -12.14 0.73 1.05
C GLN A 227 -11.97 1.31 2.47
N THR A 228 -10.74 1.50 2.95
CA THR A 228 -10.47 2.21 4.23
C THR A 228 -10.23 3.71 4.05
N ASN A 229 -9.91 4.17 2.84
CA ASN A 229 -9.51 5.55 2.53
C ASN A 229 -10.70 6.38 1.99
N ILE A 230 -11.60 5.73 1.25
CA ILE A 230 -12.95 6.19 0.88
C ILE A 230 -13.83 6.25 2.10
N LEU A 231 -13.73 5.28 3.02
CA LEU A 231 -14.40 5.32 4.31
C LEU A 231 -14.09 6.66 5.01
N GLY A 232 -12.80 6.99 5.22
CA GLY A 232 -12.42 8.26 5.84
C GLY A 232 -12.95 9.53 5.13
N GLY A 233 -12.85 9.61 3.80
CA GLY A 233 -13.32 10.76 3.03
C GLY A 233 -14.85 10.87 2.87
N LEU A 234 -15.54 9.73 2.85
CA LEU A 234 -17.00 9.65 2.74
C LEU A 234 -17.65 9.97 4.09
N LEU A 235 -17.08 9.51 5.19
CA LEU A 235 -17.53 9.86 6.55
C LEU A 235 -17.46 11.37 6.81
N LEU A 236 -16.45 12.03 6.27
CA LEU A 236 -16.28 13.49 6.28
C LEU A 236 -17.35 14.24 5.49
N PHE A 237 -17.69 13.74 4.30
CA PHE A 237 -18.72 14.33 3.45
C PHE A 237 -20.12 14.13 4.03
N LEU A 238 -20.40 12.95 4.59
CA LEU A 238 -21.67 12.56 5.20
C LEU A 238 -21.94 13.35 6.50
N HIS A 239 -20.90 13.69 7.25
CA HIS A 239 -21.01 14.60 8.41
C HIS A 239 -21.55 15.98 8.03
N LYS A 240 -21.04 16.55 6.93
CA LYS A 240 -21.39 17.91 6.47
C LYS A 240 -22.80 18.02 5.88
N ASN A 241 -23.45 16.90 5.54
CA ASN A 241 -24.71 16.90 4.75
C ASN A 241 -25.70 15.80 5.20
N PRO A 242 -26.17 15.81 6.46
CA PRO A 242 -26.97 14.71 7.03
C PRO A 242 -28.30 14.46 6.30
N GLU A 243 -28.88 15.47 5.66
CA GLU A 243 -30.16 15.33 4.93
C GLU A 243 -30.02 14.72 3.53
N THR A 244 -28.80 14.73 2.96
CA THR A 244 -28.51 14.17 1.61
C THR A 244 -28.32 12.64 1.67
N LEU A 245 -28.13 12.11 2.88
CA LEU A 245 -27.63 10.77 3.20
C LEU A 245 -28.55 9.64 2.71
N VAL A 246 -29.87 9.82 2.75
CA VAL A 246 -30.80 8.70 2.49
C VAL A 246 -31.13 8.53 1.00
N LYS A 247 -31.10 9.61 0.21
CA LYS A 247 -31.58 9.56 -1.19
C LYS A 247 -30.51 9.26 -2.24
N ASN A 248 -29.24 9.58 -1.99
CA ASN A 248 -28.20 9.57 -3.03
C ASN A 248 -26.93 8.78 -2.69
N ILE A 249 -26.87 8.09 -1.54
CA ILE A 249 -25.67 7.37 -1.08
C ILE A 249 -25.14 6.38 -2.12
N LYS A 250 -26.03 5.70 -2.83
CA LYS A 250 -25.68 4.76 -3.91
C LYS A 250 -24.94 5.46 -5.06
N LYS A 251 -25.45 6.60 -5.52
CA LYS A 251 -24.84 7.40 -6.61
C LYS A 251 -23.49 7.99 -6.22
N ILE A 252 -23.32 8.39 -4.96
CA ILE A 252 -22.05 8.88 -4.42
C ILE A 252 -21.02 7.75 -4.35
N ILE A 253 -21.43 6.58 -3.85
CA ILE A 253 -20.59 5.37 -3.82
C ILE A 253 -20.18 4.96 -5.26
N ASP A 254 -21.10 5.03 -6.21
CA ASP A 254 -20.84 4.72 -7.62
C ASP A 254 -19.83 5.71 -8.25
N ILE A 255 -19.99 7.01 -8.04
CA ILE A 255 -19.07 8.06 -8.53
C ILE A 255 -17.68 7.92 -7.90
N ILE A 256 -17.60 7.66 -6.59
CA ILE A 256 -16.31 7.52 -5.90
C ILE A 256 -15.62 6.22 -6.32
N SER A 257 -16.38 5.12 -6.47
CA SER A 257 -15.86 3.87 -7.01
C SER A 257 -15.31 4.08 -8.42
N TYR A 258 -16.03 4.82 -9.27
CA TYR A 258 -15.59 5.22 -10.61
C TYR A 258 -14.33 6.09 -10.61
N LEU A 259 -14.26 7.12 -9.77
CA LEU A 259 -13.06 7.98 -9.64
C LEU A 259 -11.85 7.21 -9.08
N SER A 260 -12.08 6.22 -8.21
CA SER A 260 -11.01 5.37 -7.68
C SER A 260 -10.40 4.45 -8.74
N VAL A 261 -11.20 3.97 -9.69
CA VAL A 261 -10.75 3.25 -10.88
C VAL A 261 -9.95 4.20 -11.79
N TRP A 262 -10.47 5.42 -12.03
CA TRP A 262 -9.78 6.45 -12.81
C TRP A 262 -8.40 6.84 -12.26
N LYS A 263 -8.22 6.91 -10.94
CA LYS A 263 -6.90 7.21 -10.36
C LYS A 263 -5.92 6.04 -10.41
N ALA A 264 -6.41 4.80 -10.41
CA ALA A 264 -5.58 3.64 -10.71
C ALA A 264 -5.15 3.62 -12.19
N ILE A 265 -5.96 4.21 -13.08
CA ILE A 265 -5.64 4.44 -14.49
C ILE A 265 -4.65 5.60 -14.65
N GLU A 266 -4.73 6.72 -13.91
CA GLU A 266 -3.72 7.80 -14.01
C GLU A 266 -2.25 7.36 -13.74
N ILE A 267 -2.07 6.16 -13.19
CA ILE A 267 -0.82 5.56 -12.74
C ILE A 267 -0.15 4.66 -13.82
N GLN A 268 -0.85 4.23 -14.87
CA GLN A 268 -0.28 3.33 -15.89
C GLN A 268 0.34 4.12 -17.07
N SER A 269 1.02 3.42 -17.99
CA SER A 269 1.56 4.06 -19.18
C SER A 269 0.42 4.63 -20.05
N PRO A 270 0.66 5.68 -20.85
CA PRO A 270 -0.38 6.25 -21.72
C PRO A 270 -1.10 5.21 -22.59
N GLU A 271 -0.37 4.18 -23.06
CA GLU A 271 -0.88 3.10 -23.89
C GLU A 271 -1.80 2.15 -23.11
N LEU A 272 -1.41 1.76 -21.89
CA LEU A 272 -2.24 0.93 -21.00
C LEU A 272 -3.46 1.71 -20.51
N ASN A 273 -3.28 2.98 -20.16
CA ASN A 273 -4.36 3.88 -19.80
C ASN A 273 -5.38 3.95 -20.92
N LYS A 274 -4.93 4.13 -22.16
CA LYS A 274 -5.80 4.16 -23.33
C LYS A 274 -6.58 2.85 -23.49
N GLN A 275 -5.94 1.69 -23.32
CA GLN A 275 -6.59 0.38 -23.41
C GLN A 275 -7.63 0.18 -22.29
N GLU A 276 -7.30 0.53 -21.06
CA GLU A 276 -8.18 0.35 -19.90
C GLU A 276 -9.35 1.35 -19.92
N ILE A 277 -9.10 2.61 -20.33
CA ILE A 277 -10.14 3.62 -20.62
C ILE A 277 -11.08 3.10 -21.71
N GLN A 278 -10.55 2.50 -22.79
CA GLN A 278 -11.37 1.94 -23.88
C GLN A 278 -12.23 0.76 -23.38
N MET A 279 -11.65 -0.14 -22.60
CA MET A 279 -12.39 -1.27 -22.00
C MET A 279 -13.50 -0.79 -21.07
N ILE A 280 -13.25 0.23 -20.27
CA ILE A 280 -14.25 0.80 -19.36
C ILE A 280 -15.35 1.49 -20.15
N ALA A 281 -15.00 2.31 -21.16
CA ALA A 281 -15.95 2.98 -22.03
C ALA A 281 -16.87 2.00 -22.77
N ASN A 282 -16.37 0.83 -23.17
CA ASN A 282 -17.14 -0.21 -23.85
C ASN A 282 -18.07 -1.02 -22.93
N ASN A 283 -17.89 -0.93 -21.61
CA ASN A 283 -18.69 -1.66 -20.61
C ASN A 283 -19.63 -0.73 -19.81
N LEU A 284 -19.80 0.51 -20.27
CA LEU A 284 -20.78 1.50 -19.82
C LEU A 284 -21.94 1.55 -20.83
#